data_AF-A0A6B0T847-F1
#
_entry.id   AF-A0A6B0T847-F1
#
_cell.length_a   1.000
_cell.length_b   1.000
_cell.length_c   1.000
_cell.angle_alpha   90.00
_cell.angle_beta   90.00
_cell.angle_gamma   90.00
#
_symmetry.space_group_name_H-M   'P 1'
#
loop_
_entity.id
_entity.type
_entity.pdbx_description
1 polymer ?
#
loop_
_entity_poly.entity_id
_entity_poly.type
_entity_poly.pdbx_seq_one_letter_code
_entity_poly.pdbx_strand_id
1 'polypeptide(L)'
;MAQPLRFRYSPHAWSDSQVRSEILQPLRSNIGARSVSPRFDINGPWETYRFEMDNGDLALFATDEEAYWMGNTETPQSLWRTDKIDWEAAPYPVARWAQRELLDTLHERDPWLESYPYLSWFFLPVFMSKDGRGSTQGFFRKHAAGFPETGWREALAFFEEFLSTGVLDEYRYLMAGKLGTSPEVDHTRMAAAMAEFIAAKLLTEAGYEITPEIEVTTGHSLDFRATDETTNVLVEVTRPVSPEDRQAAAVAAVRETAATKTSGQLAEHGGGAVLFVDCSNFRRVQWERVREEQPSVGHRPAVVYRARPSGHVEGYAEGRLPLELDDAMEFR
;
A
#
# COMPACT_ATOMS: atom_id res chain seq x y z
N MET A 1 -10.27 -5.60 13.58
CA MET A 1 -9.78 -4.77 12.47
C MET A 1 -9.28 -5.68 11.38
N ALA A 2 -9.70 -5.42 10.14
CA ALA A 2 -9.17 -6.08 8.97
C ALA A 2 -7.67 -5.75 8.85
N GLN A 3 -6.88 -6.73 8.41
CA GLN A 3 -5.43 -6.62 8.30
C GLN A 3 -4.99 -7.22 6.96
N PRO A 4 -3.82 -6.80 6.42
CA PRO A 4 -3.23 -7.45 5.27
C PRO A 4 -3.08 -8.97 5.48
N LEU A 5 -3.02 -9.71 4.38
CA LEU A 5 -2.76 -11.15 4.41
C LEU A 5 -1.47 -11.45 5.16
N ARG A 6 -1.58 -12.42 6.06
CA ARG A 6 -0.50 -12.93 6.91
C ARG A 6 -0.62 -14.42 7.06
N PHE A 7 0.51 -15.07 7.33
CA PHE A 7 0.52 -16.47 7.65
C PHE A 7 -0.01 -16.69 9.07
N ARG A 8 -0.67 -17.82 9.24
CA ARG A 8 -0.89 -18.44 10.54
C ARG A 8 0.08 -19.59 10.70
N TYR A 9 0.79 -19.62 11.82
CA TYR A 9 1.89 -20.52 12.07
C TYR A 9 1.56 -21.53 13.18
N SER A 10 1.78 -22.81 12.89
CA SER A 10 1.69 -23.90 13.85
C SER A 10 3.08 -24.55 14.01
N PRO A 11 3.60 -24.68 15.24
CA PRO A 11 4.93 -25.28 15.48
C PRO A 11 4.92 -26.81 15.42
N HIS A 12 3.91 -27.41 14.79
CA HIS A 12 3.77 -28.86 14.68
C HIS A 12 3.26 -29.23 13.29
N ALA A 13 3.69 -30.39 12.83
CA ALA A 13 3.21 -31.08 11.64
C ALA A 13 1.71 -31.39 11.72
N TRP A 14 1.05 -31.38 10.56
CA TRP A 14 -0.33 -31.81 10.41
C TRP A 14 -0.39 -33.00 9.43
N SER A 15 -1.06 -34.07 9.84
CA SER A 15 -1.36 -35.17 8.91
C SER A 15 -2.46 -34.81 7.91
N ASP A 16 -2.49 -35.47 6.75
CA ASP A 16 -3.59 -35.35 5.77
C ASP A 16 -4.97 -35.57 6.41
N SER A 17 -5.08 -36.49 7.37
CA SER A 17 -6.35 -36.74 8.08
C SER A 17 -6.82 -35.53 8.90
N GLN A 18 -5.89 -34.82 9.55
CA GLN A 18 -6.18 -33.60 10.29
C GLN A 18 -6.53 -32.46 9.35
N VAL A 19 -5.77 -32.27 8.27
CA VAL A 19 -6.08 -31.23 7.27
C VAL A 19 -7.49 -31.43 6.69
N ARG A 20 -7.88 -32.66 6.39
CA ARG A 20 -9.23 -32.94 5.86
C ARG A 20 -10.34 -32.69 6.88
N SER A 21 -10.16 -33.14 8.12
CA SER A 21 -11.21 -33.07 9.14
C SER A 21 -11.28 -31.71 9.86
N GLU A 22 -10.15 -31.05 10.07
CA GLU A 22 -10.05 -29.82 10.87
C GLU A 22 -9.96 -28.54 10.03
N ILE A 23 -9.64 -28.63 8.73
CA ILE A 23 -9.58 -27.47 7.82
C ILE A 23 -10.62 -27.62 6.70
N LEU A 24 -10.51 -28.65 5.86
CA LEU A 24 -11.35 -28.78 4.67
C LEU A 24 -12.83 -28.97 5.02
N GLN A 25 -13.18 -29.87 5.95
CA GLN A 25 -14.58 -30.12 6.29
C GLN A 25 -15.28 -28.86 6.84
N PRO A 26 -14.72 -28.12 7.83
CA PRO A 26 -15.31 -26.87 8.29
C PRO A 26 -15.53 -25.85 7.16
N LEU A 27 -14.53 -25.64 6.30
CA LEU A 27 -14.63 -24.71 5.18
C LEU A 27 -15.65 -25.18 4.13
N ARG A 28 -15.73 -26.48 3.87
CA ARG A 28 -16.71 -27.06 2.95
C ARG A 28 -18.13 -26.86 3.47
N SER A 29 -18.37 -27.15 4.74
CA SER A 29 -19.69 -27.02 5.35
C SER A 29 -20.15 -25.57 5.47
N ASN A 30 -19.23 -24.63 5.65
CA ASN A 30 -19.56 -23.21 5.85
C ASN A 30 -19.64 -22.42 4.52
N ILE A 31 -18.67 -22.60 3.61
CA ILE A 31 -18.47 -21.75 2.42
C ILE A 31 -18.16 -22.55 1.14
N GLY A 32 -18.50 -23.84 1.10
CA GLY A 32 -18.43 -24.64 -0.11
C GLY A 32 -17.02 -25.03 -0.57
N ALA A 33 -16.02 -24.97 0.31
CA ALA A 33 -14.64 -25.27 -0.07
C ALA A 33 -14.43 -26.66 -0.71
N ARG A 34 -13.66 -26.66 -1.80
CA ARG A 34 -13.16 -27.83 -2.51
C ARG A 34 -11.64 -27.88 -2.38
N SER A 35 -11.11 -29.08 -2.17
CA SER A 35 -9.67 -29.32 -2.27
C SER A 35 -9.34 -29.52 -3.74
N VAL A 36 -8.36 -28.77 -4.23
CA VAL A 36 -7.82 -28.90 -5.58
C VAL A 36 -6.30 -29.07 -5.50
N SER A 37 -5.68 -29.49 -6.60
CA SER A 37 -4.22 -29.57 -6.66
C SER A 37 -3.63 -28.16 -6.68
N PRO A 38 -2.59 -27.86 -5.88
CA PRO A 38 -1.78 -26.65 -6.05
C PRO A 38 -1.27 -26.55 -7.49
N ARG A 39 -1.22 -25.33 -8.01
CA ARG A 39 -0.72 -25.01 -9.37
C ARG A 39 0.79 -25.03 -9.42
N PHE A 40 1.44 -24.73 -8.29
CA PHE A 40 2.89 -24.63 -8.19
C PHE A 40 3.43 -25.59 -7.14
N ASP A 41 4.58 -26.18 -7.45
CA ASP A 41 5.37 -26.96 -6.50
C ASP A 41 6.13 -26.01 -5.56
N ILE A 42 6.07 -26.32 -4.26
CA ILE A 42 6.80 -25.65 -3.19
C ILE A 42 8.26 -26.10 -3.12
N ASN A 43 8.56 -27.30 -3.62
CA ASN A 43 9.82 -28.05 -3.47
C ASN A 43 10.12 -28.42 -2.00
N GLY A 44 10.90 -29.49 -1.79
CA GLY A 44 11.30 -29.93 -0.44
C GLY A 44 10.30 -30.90 0.21
N PRO A 45 10.30 -31.02 1.54
CA PRO A 45 9.54 -32.04 2.27
C PRO A 45 8.06 -31.67 2.52
N TRP A 46 7.60 -30.54 1.99
CA TRP A 46 6.30 -29.96 2.30
C TRP A 46 5.14 -30.70 1.62
N GLU A 47 4.13 -31.06 2.41
CA GLU A 47 2.80 -31.38 1.91
C GLU A 47 2.00 -30.10 1.73
N THR A 48 1.37 -29.93 0.56
CA THR A 48 0.65 -28.69 0.21
C THR A 48 -0.79 -28.94 -0.18
N TYR A 49 -1.65 -28.01 0.22
CA TYR A 49 -3.08 -28.06 0.00
C TYR A 49 -3.58 -26.72 -0.50
N ARG A 50 -4.43 -26.78 -1.53
CA ARG A 50 -5.13 -25.64 -2.09
C ARG A 50 -6.64 -25.85 -1.92
N PHE A 51 -7.29 -24.88 -1.29
CA PHE A 51 -8.73 -24.87 -1.06
C PHE A 51 -9.36 -23.70 -1.80
N GLU A 52 -10.33 -24.00 -2.66
CA GLU A 52 -11.10 -23.00 -3.41
C GLU A 52 -12.56 -23.01 -2.94
N MET A 53 -13.07 -21.83 -2.63
CA MET A 53 -14.39 -21.62 -2.04
C MET A 53 -15.38 -21.16 -3.12
N ASP A 54 -16.67 -21.41 -2.91
CA ASP A 54 -17.71 -21.06 -3.91
C ASP A 54 -17.86 -19.54 -4.11
N ASN A 55 -17.45 -18.74 -3.11
CA ASN A 55 -17.42 -17.28 -3.20
C ASN A 55 -16.16 -16.72 -3.90
N GLY A 56 -15.31 -17.60 -4.44
CA GLY A 56 -14.05 -17.25 -5.11
C GLY A 56 -12.93 -16.86 -4.15
N ASP A 57 -13.04 -17.18 -2.86
CA ASP A 57 -11.91 -17.17 -1.95
C ASP A 57 -11.00 -18.39 -2.15
N LEU A 58 -9.77 -18.24 -1.72
CA LEU A 58 -8.67 -19.18 -1.78
C LEU A 58 -8.04 -19.31 -0.39
N ALA A 59 -7.66 -20.53 -0.05
CA ALA A 59 -6.69 -20.76 1.00
C ALA A 59 -5.65 -21.81 0.62
N LEU A 60 -4.50 -21.68 1.27
CA LEU A 60 -3.29 -22.42 1.06
C LEU A 60 -2.80 -22.92 2.41
N PHE A 61 -2.41 -24.19 2.46
CA PHE A 61 -1.84 -24.80 3.64
C PHE A 61 -0.60 -25.59 3.24
N ALA A 62 0.51 -25.38 3.93
CA ALA A 62 1.74 -26.15 3.78
C ALA A 62 2.12 -26.74 5.14
N THR A 63 2.54 -28.00 5.16
CA THR A 63 3.00 -28.64 6.40
C THR A 63 4.16 -29.61 6.16
N ASP A 64 5.12 -29.60 7.08
CA ASP A 64 6.21 -30.57 7.20
C ASP A 64 6.40 -30.94 8.69
N GLU A 65 7.46 -30.48 9.37
CA GLU A 65 7.61 -30.44 10.83
C GLU A 65 6.79 -29.32 11.47
N GLU A 66 6.51 -28.26 10.71
CA GLU A 66 5.69 -27.11 11.08
C GLU A 66 4.51 -26.97 10.10
N ALA A 67 3.60 -26.02 10.32
CA ALA A 67 2.52 -25.75 9.39
C ALA A 67 2.18 -24.27 9.22
N TYR A 68 1.82 -23.90 7.99
CA TYR A 68 1.59 -22.54 7.55
C TYR A 68 0.28 -22.44 6.79
N TRP A 69 -0.62 -21.58 7.28
CA TRP A 69 -1.90 -21.28 6.64
C TRP A 69 -1.91 -19.85 6.09
N MET A 70 -2.36 -19.70 4.85
CA MET A 70 -2.60 -18.41 4.20
C MET A 70 -3.94 -18.46 3.48
N GLY A 71 -4.81 -17.48 3.69
CA GLY A 71 -6.08 -17.46 2.97
C GLY A 71 -6.82 -16.15 3.10
N ASN A 72 -7.58 -15.82 2.05
CA ASN A 72 -8.42 -14.63 2.00
C ASN A 72 -9.86 -14.91 2.48
N THR A 73 -10.01 -15.88 3.37
CA THR A 73 -11.29 -16.43 3.77
C THR A 73 -11.46 -16.44 5.30
N GLU A 74 -12.55 -16.98 5.79
CA GLU A 74 -12.68 -17.32 7.21
C GLU A 74 -11.59 -18.33 7.64
N THR A 75 -10.88 -18.01 8.71
CA THR A 75 -9.91 -18.95 9.29
C THR A 75 -10.66 -20.07 10.00
N PRO A 76 -10.36 -21.37 9.72
CA PRO A 76 -10.86 -22.49 10.50
C PRO A 76 -10.57 -22.36 12.00
N GLN A 77 -11.48 -22.85 12.85
CA GLN A 77 -11.38 -22.74 14.30
C GLN A 77 -10.12 -23.41 14.88
N SER A 78 -9.70 -24.52 14.28
CA SER A 78 -8.47 -25.25 14.63
C SER A 78 -7.20 -24.37 14.51
N LEU A 79 -7.25 -23.34 13.67
CA LEU A 79 -6.16 -22.39 13.42
C LEU A 79 -6.36 -21.05 14.16
N TRP A 80 -7.35 -20.88 15.04
CA TRP A 80 -7.55 -19.59 15.71
C TRP A 80 -6.47 -19.25 16.73
N ARG A 81 -5.90 -20.27 17.38
CA ARG A 81 -4.88 -20.14 18.44
C ARG A 81 -3.44 -20.14 17.92
N THR A 82 -3.25 -20.19 16.62
CA THR A 82 -1.93 -20.09 15.99
C THR A 82 -1.44 -18.65 15.99
N ASP A 83 -0.13 -18.47 16.06
CA ASP A 83 0.49 -17.16 15.89
C ASP A 83 0.29 -16.64 14.47
N LYS A 84 0.30 -15.31 14.32
CA LYS A 84 0.32 -14.64 13.02
C LYS A 84 1.72 -14.12 12.74
N ILE A 85 2.27 -14.50 11.60
CA ILE A 85 3.58 -14.04 11.13
C ILE A 85 3.44 -13.38 9.75
N ASP A 86 4.37 -12.50 9.42
CA ASP A 86 4.42 -11.86 8.10
C ASP A 86 5.07 -12.78 7.05
N TRP A 87 5.33 -12.23 5.87
CA TRP A 87 5.88 -12.96 4.73
C TRP A 87 7.37 -13.29 4.87
N GLU A 88 8.13 -12.51 5.64
CA GLU A 88 9.57 -12.65 5.80
C GLU A 88 9.91 -13.64 6.92
N ALA A 89 9.07 -13.71 7.94
CA ALA A 89 9.18 -14.68 9.02
C ALA A 89 8.84 -16.12 8.58
N ALA A 90 8.07 -16.30 7.50
CA ALA A 90 7.76 -17.62 6.96
C ALA A 90 8.95 -18.18 6.13
N PRO A 91 9.18 -19.51 6.12
CA PRO A 91 10.23 -20.10 5.30
C PRO A 91 10.09 -19.68 3.82
N TYR A 92 11.20 -19.28 3.21
CA TYR A 92 11.20 -18.76 1.84
C TYR A 92 10.45 -19.65 0.82
N PRO A 93 10.60 -20.99 0.81
CA PRO A 93 9.82 -21.85 -0.09
C PRO A 93 8.31 -21.72 0.09
N VAL A 94 7.84 -21.67 1.34
CA VAL A 94 6.42 -21.51 1.70
C VAL A 94 5.90 -20.13 1.28
N ALA A 95 6.62 -19.07 1.63
CA ALA A 95 6.25 -17.70 1.28
C ALA A 95 6.17 -17.52 -0.24
N ARG A 96 7.19 -17.98 -0.97
CA ARG A 96 7.24 -17.91 -2.43
C ARG A 96 6.13 -18.71 -3.10
N TRP A 97 5.89 -19.94 -2.64
CA TRP A 97 4.81 -20.78 -3.15
C TRP A 97 3.45 -20.09 -2.99
N ALA A 98 3.16 -19.61 -1.78
CA ALA A 98 1.90 -18.92 -1.50
C ALA A 98 1.73 -17.65 -2.35
N GLN A 99 2.79 -16.86 -2.53
CA GLN A 99 2.77 -15.68 -3.40
C GLN A 99 2.40 -16.06 -4.84
N ARG A 100 3.00 -17.12 -5.39
CA ARG A 100 2.71 -17.57 -6.77
C ARG A 100 1.27 -18.02 -6.93
N GLU A 101 0.78 -18.85 -6.02
CA GLU A 101 -0.62 -19.32 -6.01
C GLU A 101 -1.62 -18.15 -5.93
N LEU A 102 -1.35 -17.18 -5.06
CA LEU A 102 -2.21 -16.02 -4.87
C LEU A 102 -2.15 -15.05 -6.05
N LEU A 103 -0.98 -14.81 -6.64
CA LEU A 103 -0.82 -13.96 -7.83
C LEU A 103 -1.51 -14.55 -9.04
N ASP A 104 -1.31 -15.84 -9.30
CA ASP A 104 -1.96 -16.53 -10.42
C ASP A 104 -3.48 -16.51 -10.28
N THR A 105 -3.99 -16.69 -9.04
CA THR A 105 -5.43 -16.58 -8.76
C THR A 105 -5.95 -15.14 -8.88
N LEU A 106 -5.15 -14.16 -8.45
CA LEU A 106 -5.47 -12.74 -8.62
C LEU A 106 -5.59 -12.39 -10.10
N HIS A 107 -4.65 -12.84 -10.92
CA HIS A 107 -4.62 -12.60 -12.37
C HIS A 107 -5.75 -13.32 -13.10
N GLU A 108 -6.05 -14.57 -12.75
CA GLU A 108 -7.21 -15.28 -13.31
C GLU A 108 -8.53 -14.53 -13.04
N ARG A 109 -8.71 -14.01 -11.82
CA ARG A 109 -9.93 -13.29 -11.44
C ARG A 109 -9.98 -11.88 -12.01
N ASP A 110 -8.84 -11.21 -12.04
CA ASP A 110 -8.68 -9.81 -12.43
C ASP A 110 -7.58 -9.68 -13.50
N PRO A 111 -7.80 -10.16 -14.75
CA PRO A 111 -6.75 -10.24 -15.77
C PRO A 111 -6.13 -8.89 -16.17
N TRP A 112 -6.81 -7.80 -15.84
CA TRP A 112 -6.29 -6.46 -16.06
C TRP A 112 -5.04 -6.15 -15.21
N LEU A 113 -4.80 -6.90 -14.13
CA LEU A 113 -3.61 -6.79 -13.28
C LEU A 113 -2.37 -7.50 -13.86
N GLU A 114 -2.53 -8.41 -14.82
CA GLU A 114 -1.41 -9.13 -15.44
C GLU A 114 -0.40 -8.20 -16.12
N SER A 115 -0.88 -7.06 -16.65
CA SER A 115 -0.03 -6.03 -17.26
C SER A 115 0.73 -5.17 -16.24
N TYR A 116 0.50 -5.38 -14.94
CA TYR A 116 1.11 -4.63 -13.84
C TYR A 116 1.65 -5.60 -12.76
N PRO A 117 2.64 -6.44 -13.10
CA PRO A 117 3.18 -7.46 -12.20
C PRO A 117 3.79 -6.89 -10.92
N TYR A 118 4.52 -5.76 -10.97
CA TYR A 118 5.13 -5.17 -9.78
C TYR A 118 4.07 -4.62 -8.83
N LEU A 119 3.06 -3.93 -9.35
CA LEU A 119 1.91 -3.45 -8.59
C LEU A 119 1.10 -4.62 -8.00
N SER A 120 0.86 -5.67 -8.79
CA SER A 120 0.15 -6.87 -8.35
C SER A 120 0.88 -7.56 -7.20
N TRP A 121 2.19 -7.73 -7.33
CA TRP A 121 3.03 -8.30 -6.30
C TRP A 121 3.05 -7.40 -5.07
N PHE A 122 3.35 -6.11 -5.22
CA PHE A 122 3.48 -5.18 -4.11
C PHE A 122 2.22 -5.15 -3.25
N PHE A 123 1.04 -4.95 -3.86
CA PHE A 123 -0.24 -4.87 -3.16
C PHE A 123 -0.95 -6.21 -2.94
N LEU A 124 -0.33 -7.34 -3.28
CA LEU A 124 -0.90 -8.69 -3.05
C LEU A 124 -1.48 -8.85 -1.63
N PRO A 125 -0.84 -8.38 -0.53
CA PRO A 125 -1.36 -8.57 0.82
C PRO A 125 -2.75 -7.94 1.04
N VAL A 126 -3.06 -6.86 0.32
CA VAL A 126 -4.34 -6.14 0.45
C VAL A 126 -5.31 -6.50 -0.68
N PHE A 127 -4.81 -6.73 -1.90
CA PHE A 127 -5.61 -7.21 -3.04
C PHE A 127 -6.19 -8.58 -2.84
N MET A 128 -5.50 -9.44 -2.08
CA MET A 128 -6.01 -10.75 -1.71
C MET A 128 -6.42 -10.78 -0.23
N SER A 129 -6.64 -9.65 0.44
CA SER A 129 -7.21 -9.69 1.79
C SER A 129 -8.71 -10.02 1.74
N LYS A 130 -9.20 -10.77 2.74
CA LYS A 130 -10.63 -11.11 2.88
C LYS A 130 -11.52 -9.86 2.81
N ASP A 131 -11.20 -8.89 3.66
CA ASP A 131 -12.05 -7.73 3.88
C ASP A 131 -11.73 -6.59 2.91
N GLY A 132 -10.56 -6.58 2.26
CA GLY A 132 -10.10 -5.45 1.44
C GLY A 132 -10.01 -5.72 -0.07
N ARG A 133 -10.10 -6.97 -0.55
CA ARG A 133 -9.91 -7.28 -1.98
C ARG A 133 -10.77 -6.41 -2.92
N GLY A 134 -12.06 -6.31 -2.61
CA GLY A 134 -13.02 -5.61 -3.46
C GLY A 134 -12.83 -4.10 -3.46
N SER A 135 -12.55 -3.52 -2.29
CA SER A 135 -12.35 -2.07 -2.15
C SER A 135 -11.01 -1.63 -2.73
N THR A 136 -9.93 -2.34 -2.44
CA THR A 136 -8.58 -2.00 -2.92
C THR A 136 -8.48 -2.11 -4.44
N GLN A 137 -8.91 -3.23 -5.03
CA GLN A 137 -8.96 -3.37 -6.49
C GLN A 137 -9.95 -2.38 -7.12
N GLY A 138 -11.08 -2.12 -6.45
CA GLY A 138 -12.05 -1.11 -6.85
C GLY A 138 -11.43 0.28 -6.90
N PHE A 139 -10.62 0.65 -5.92
CA PHE A 139 -9.91 1.93 -5.86
C PHE A 139 -8.95 2.10 -7.04
N PHE A 140 -8.12 1.10 -7.33
CA PHE A 140 -7.22 1.15 -8.49
C PHE A 140 -7.98 1.19 -9.82
N ARG A 141 -8.98 0.31 -10.00
CA ARG A 141 -9.67 0.14 -11.29
C ARG A 141 -10.74 1.19 -11.58
N LYS A 142 -11.53 1.58 -10.59
CA LYS A 142 -12.69 2.49 -10.75
C LYS A 142 -12.33 3.94 -10.42
N HIS A 143 -11.29 4.16 -9.60
CA HIS A 143 -10.93 5.48 -9.09
C HIS A 143 -9.49 5.88 -9.45
N ALA A 144 -8.86 5.17 -10.39
CA ALA A 144 -7.52 5.47 -10.91
C ALA A 144 -6.50 5.74 -9.79
N ALA A 145 -6.58 4.95 -8.72
CA ALA A 145 -5.71 5.07 -7.54
C ALA A 145 -5.68 6.47 -6.89
N GLY A 146 -6.77 7.23 -7.04
CA GLY A 146 -6.91 8.56 -6.47
C GLY A 146 -6.51 9.71 -7.39
N PHE A 147 -6.10 9.44 -8.64
CA PHE A 147 -5.88 10.48 -9.65
C PHE A 147 -7.20 10.87 -10.35
N PRO A 148 -7.72 12.09 -10.17
CA PRO A 148 -8.89 12.53 -10.92
C PRO A 148 -8.53 12.82 -12.38
N GLU A 149 -9.53 12.77 -13.26
CA GLU A 149 -9.39 13.13 -14.68
C GLU A 149 -8.31 12.32 -15.43
N THR A 150 -7.97 11.14 -14.92
CA THR A 150 -7.03 10.20 -15.54
C THR A 150 -7.67 8.82 -15.64
N GLY A 151 -7.40 8.11 -16.74
CA GLY A 151 -7.82 6.72 -16.90
C GLY A 151 -7.02 5.78 -16.00
N TRP A 152 -7.67 4.74 -15.46
CA TRP A 152 -7.03 3.81 -14.53
C TRP A 152 -5.73 3.20 -15.08
N ARG A 153 -5.68 2.84 -16.37
CA ARG A 153 -4.46 2.25 -16.99
C ARG A 153 -3.24 3.16 -16.88
N GLU A 154 -3.42 4.45 -17.11
CA GLU A 154 -2.34 5.44 -17.03
C GLU A 154 -1.87 5.59 -15.57
N ALA A 155 -2.83 5.66 -14.63
CA ALA A 155 -2.50 5.68 -13.20
C ALA A 155 -1.76 4.42 -12.74
N LEU A 156 -2.14 3.24 -13.24
CA LEU A 156 -1.45 2.00 -12.89
C LEU A 156 -0.06 1.93 -13.50
N ALA A 157 0.11 2.38 -14.75
CA ALA A 157 1.41 2.45 -15.39
C ALA A 157 2.38 3.33 -14.58
N PHE A 158 1.90 4.47 -14.07
CA PHE A 158 2.69 5.35 -13.20
C PHE A 158 3.20 4.63 -11.94
N PHE A 159 2.33 3.89 -11.24
CA PHE A 159 2.75 3.14 -10.04
C PHE A 159 3.56 1.90 -10.38
N GLU A 160 3.26 1.22 -11.48
CA GLU A 160 4.02 0.06 -11.97
C GLU A 160 5.46 0.45 -12.28
N GLU A 161 5.67 1.56 -12.99
CA GLU A 161 7.00 2.08 -13.30
C GLU A 161 7.78 2.37 -12.02
N PHE A 162 7.18 3.08 -11.07
CA PHE A 162 7.83 3.36 -9.78
C PHE A 162 8.15 2.08 -9.01
N LEU A 163 7.19 1.17 -8.86
CA LEU A 163 7.39 -0.06 -8.11
C LEU A 163 8.39 -1.01 -8.78
N SER A 164 8.56 -0.93 -10.10
CA SER A 164 9.57 -1.72 -10.82
C SER A 164 11.02 -1.37 -10.46
N THR A 165 11.24 -0.22 -9.81
CA THR A 165 12.57 0.18 -9.32
C THR A 165 13.04 -0.64 -8.12
N GLY A 166 12.11 -1.27 -7.38
CA GLY A 166 12.41 -2.07 -6.19
C GLY A 166 12.72 -1.26 -4.93
N VAL A 167 12.67 0.09 -4.98
CA VAL A 167 13.10 0.96 -3.85
C VAL A 167 12.26 0.76 -2.57
N LEU A 168 11.06 0.22 -2.68
CA LEU A 168 10.17 -0.07 -1.55
C LEU A 168 10.03 -1.56 -1.24
N ASP A 169 10.79 -2.46 -1.89
CA ASP A 169 10.58 -3.91 -1.79
C ASP A 169 10.78 -4.43 -0.36
N GLU A 170 11.81 -3.94 0.34
CA GLU A 170 12.08 -4.25 1.75
C GLU A 170 10.98 -3.74 2.70
N TYR A 171 10.21 -2.74 2.26
CA TYR A 171 9.13 -2.13 3.04
C TYR A 171 7.74 -2.53 2.54
N ARG A 172 7.66 -3.52 1.64
CA ARG A 172 6.42 -3.86 0.92
C ARG A 172 5.26 -4.12 1.86
N TYR A 173 5.44 -4.95 2.89
CA TYR A 173 4.33 -5.31 3.78
C TYR A 173 3.78 -4.08 4.53
N LEU A 174 4.69 -3.23 5.01
CA LEU A 174 4.37 -1.98 5.69
C LEU A 174 3.62 -1.02 4.75
N MET A 175 4.22 -0.71 3.59
CA MET A 175 3.69 0.27 2.64
C MET A 175 2.40 -0.19 1.96
N ALA A 176 2.30 -1.46 1.55
CA ALA A 176 1.05 -2.01 1.04
C ALA A 176 -0.05 -2.00 2.12
N GLY A 177 0.34 -2.21 3.39
CA GLY A 177 -0.55 -2.16 4.54
C GLY A 177 -1.19 -0.80 4.79
N LYS A 178 -0.54 0.31 4.41
CA LYS A 178 -1.09 1.67 4.53
C LYS A 178 -2.36 1.88 3.70
N LEU A 179 -2.44 1.26 2.52
CA LEU A 179 -3.67 1.23 1.72
C LEU A 179 -4.82 0.58 2.49
N GLY A 180 -4.48 -0.35 3.37
CA GLY A 180 -5.31 -1.10 4.32
C GLY A 180 -6.49 -1.84 3.70
N THR A 181 -7.31 -2.36 4.59
CA THR A 181 -8.32 -3.37 4.25
C THR A 181 -9.66 -2.96 4.86
N SER A 182 -10.64 -2.68 4.02
CA SER A 182 -12.00 -2.29 4.44
C SER A 182 -13.00 -2.87 3.44
N PRO A 183 -14.22 -3.28 3.86
CA PRO A 183 -15.25 -3.73 2.93
C PRO A 183 -15.60 -2.69 1.86
N GLU A 184 -15.45 -1.40 2.20
CA GLU A 184 -15.78 -0.27 1.33
C GLU A 184 -14.54 0.52 0.92
N VAL A 185 -14.65 1.23 -0.21
CA VAL A 185 -13.59 2.12 -0.69
C VAL A 185 -13.53 3.34 0.23
N ASP A 186 -12.45 3.44 0.99
CA ASP A 186 -12.12 4.59 1.82
C ASP A 186 -11.25 5.55 1.00
N HIS A 187 -11.90 6.46 0.27
CA HIS A 187 -11.22 7.38 -0.63
C HIS A 187 -10.16 8.22 0.06
N THR A 188 -10.46 8.74 1.25
CA THR A 188 -9.55 9.62 1.98
C THR A 188 -8.30 8.87 2.40
N ARG A 189 -8.45 7.71 3.05
CA ARG A 189 -7.31 6.93 3.54
C ARG A 189 -6.50 6.32 2.41
N MET A 190 -7.16 5.75 1.40
CA MET A 190 -6.47 5.14 0.25
C MET A 190 -5.75 6.21 -0.59
N ALA A 191 -6.36 7.38 -0.78
CA ALA A 191 -5.67 8.49 -1.42
C ALA A 191 -4.49 8.98 -0.57
N ALA A 192 -4.64 9.13 0.75
CA ALA A 192 -3.52 9.51 1.61
C ALA A 192 -2.36 8.50 1.51
N ALA A 193 -2.64 7.20 1.53
CA ALA A 193 -1.62 6.17 1.32
C ALA A 193 -0.92 6.33 -0.03
N MET A 194 -1.66 6.55 -1.13
CA MET A 194 -1.04 6.77 -2.45
C MET A 194 -0.25 8.08 -2.54
N ALA A 195 -0.51 9.07 -1.68
CA ALA A 195 0.28 10.30 -1.60
C ALA A 195 1.74 9.99 -1.22
N GLU A 196 1.92 9.06 -0.30
CA GLU A 196 3.24 8.63 0.14
C GLU A 196 4.01 7.92 -0.97
N PHE A 197 3.37 7.12 -1.82
CA PHE A 197 4.03 6.52 -3.00
C PHE A 197 4.47 7.60 -4.00
N ILE A 198 3.69 8.67 -4.16
CA ILE A 198 4.08 9.79 -5.03
C ILE A 198 5.26 10.56 -4.41
N ALA A 199 5.23 10.82 -3.10
CA ALA A 199 6.35 11.45 -2.41
C ALA A 199 7.63 10.60 -2.49
N ALA A 200 7.52 9.29 -2.26
CA ALA A 200 8.60 8.33 -2.40
C ALA A 200 9.20 8.35 -3.80
N LYS A 201 8.36 8.36 -4.85
CA LYS A 201 8.79 8.49 -6.24
C LYS A 201 9.56 9.79 -6.46
N LEU A 202 9.02 10.92 -6.01
CA LEU A 202 9.68 12.23 -6.13
C LEU A 202 11.04 12.29 -5.46
N LEU A 203 11.14 11.77 -4.23
CA LEU A 203 12.41 11.70 -3.50
C LEU A 203 13.41 10.79 -4.22
N THR A 204 12.97 9.65 -4.73
CA THR A 204 13.83 8.71 -5.46
C THR A 204 14.32 9.32 -6.79
N GLU A 205 13.45 10.02 -7.51
CA GLU A 205 13.81 10.69 -8.77
C GLU A 205 14.76 11.87 -8.55
N ALA A 206 14.67 12.53 -7.40
CA ALA A 206 15.62 13.55 -6.98
C ALA A 206 16.94 12.96 -6.43
N GLY A 207 17.12 11.63 -6.46
CA GLY A 207 18.37 10.96 -6.11
C GLY A 207 18.52 10.59 -4.63
N TYR A 208 17.46 10.70 -3.82
CA TYR A 208 17.51 10.30 -2.41
C TYR A 208 17.18 8.83 -2.22
N GLU A 209 17.93 8.16 -1.35
CA GLU A 209 17.49 6.93 -0.70
C GLU A 209 16.38 7.25 0.29
N ILE A 210 15.39 6.36 0.40
CA ILE A 210 14.23 6.56 1.28
C ILE A 210 14.08 5.43 2.28
N THR A 211 13.73 5.78 3.51
CA THR A 211 13.31 4.82 4.54
C THR A 211 11.93 5.24 5.06
N PRO A 212 10.88 4.42 4.88
CA PRO A 212 9.54 4.72 5.39
C PRO A 212 9.39 4.54 6.90
N GLU A 213 8.37 5.19 7.50
CA GLU A 213 7.90 5.01 8.88
C GLU A 213 9.03 5.04 9.93
N ILE A 214 9.73 6.17 9.97
CA ILE A 214 10.83 6.37 10.91
C ILE A 214 10.27 6.79 12.26
N GLU A 215 10.41 5.91 13.25
CA GLU A 215 10.23 6.28 14.65
C GLU A 215 11.31 7.29 15.05
N VAL A 216 10.89 8.45 15.52
CA VAL A 216 11.79 9.44 16.09
C VAL A 216 11.60 9.51 17.59
N THR A 217 12.53 10.15 18.29
CA THR A 217 12.65 10.15 19.76
C THR A 217 11.41 10.63 20.53
N THR A 218 10.44 11.22 19.85
CA THR A 218 9.17 11.71 20.42
C THR A 218 8.08 10.64 20.47
N GLY A 219 8.29 9.45 19.89
CA GLY A 219 7.33 8.34 19.89
C GLY A 219 6.26 8.41 18.78
N HIS A 220 6.37 9.38 17.87
CA HIS A 220 5.58 9.45 16.64
C HIS A 220 6.45 9.04 15.44
N SER A 221 5.90 8.29 14.49
CA SER A 221 6.56 8.00 13.22
C SER A 221 6.30 9.11 12.20
N LEU A 222 7.33 9.42 11.41
CA LEU A 222 7.22 10.26 10.22
C LEU A 222 7.23 9.37 8.98
N ASP A 223 6.59 9.85 7.91
CA ASP A 223 6.38 9.04 6.71
C ASP A 223 7.68 8.58 6.06
N PHE A 224 8.68 9.47 5.92
CA PHE A 224 9.98 9.11 5.35
C PHE A 224 11.16 9.79 6.02
N ARG A 225 12.32 9.16 5.91
CA ARG A 225 13.63 9.81 5.90
C ARG A 225 14.19 9.72 4.48
N ALA A 226 14.65 10.86 3.97
CA ALA A 226 15.37 10.98 2.70
C ALA A 226 16.86 11.23 2.99
N THR A 227 17.73 10.43 2.36
CA THR A 227 19.18 10.49 2.56
C THR A 227 19.97 10.47 1.25
N ASP A 228 21.05 11.24 1.23
CA ASP A 228 22.14 11.13 0.25
C ASP A 228 23.50 11.26 0.99
N GLU A 229 24.62 11.49 0.29
CA GLU A 229 25.94 11.66 0.89
C GLU A 229 26.04 12.80 1.92
N THR A 230 25.21 13.83 1.79
CA THR A 230 25.24 15.09 2.53
C THR A 230 23.91 15.45 3.22
N THR A 231 22.82 14.81 2.82
CA THR A 231 21.45 15.12 3.24
C THR A 231 20.91 14.01 4.12
N ASN A 232 20.25 14.38 5.21
CA ASN A 232 19.47 13.48 6.04
C ASN A 232 18.27 14.26 6.58
N VAL A 233 17.15 14.14 5.90
CA VAL A 233 15.97 14.98 6.10
C VAL A 233 14.76 14.10 6.38
N LEU A 234 13.99 14.48 7.38
CA LEU A 234 12.71 13.85 7.68
C LEU A 234 11.63 14.49 6.82
N VAL A 235 10.71 13.69 6.31
CA VAL A 235 9.62 14.12 5.44
C VAL A 235 8.30 13.60 5.99
N GLU A 236 7.33 14.50 6.12
CA GLU A 236 5.94 14.17 6.45
C GLU A 236 5.09 14.46 5.23
N VAL A 237 4.22 13.53 4.86
CA VAL A 237 3.34 13.64 3.71
C VAL A 237 1.92 13.88 4.18
N THR A 238 1.22 14.79 3.51
CA THR A 238 -0.20 14.98 3.72
C THR A 238 -0.91 15.23 2.41
N ARG A 239 -2.15 14.78 2.31
CA ARG A 239 -3.00 14.95 1.14
C ARG A 239 -4.31 15.59 1.55
N PRO A 240 -4.61 16.83 1.11
CA PRO A 240 -5.89 17.45 1.36
C PRO A 240 -7.03 16.64 0.76
N VAL A 241 -8.17 16.62 1.44
CA VAL A 241 -9.39 16.05 0.85
C VAL A 241 -9.81 16.94 -0.32
N SER A 242 -9.94 16.36 -1.51
CA SER A 242 -10.43 17.09 -2.68
C SER A 242 -11.85 17.59 -2.41
N PRO A 243 -12.10 18.91 -2.43
CA PRO A 243 -13.45 19.42 -2.22
C PRO A 243 -14.33 19.08 -3.42
N GLU A 244 -15.54 18.59 -3.20
CA GLU A 244 -16.48 18.31 -4.31
C GLU A 244 -16.91 19.62 -4.99
N ASP A 245 -16.57 19.75 -6.27
CA ASP A 245 -16.98 20.77 -7.26
C ASP A 245 -16.73 22.27 -6.94
N ARG A 246 -16.16 22.62 -5.78
CA ARG A 246 -15.88 24.02 -5.41
C ARG A 246 -14.41 24.37 -5.54
N GLN A 247 -14.04 25.03 -6.63
CA GLN A 247 -12.68 25.57 -6.85
C GLN A 247 -12.19 26.44 -5.68
N ALA A 248 -13.06 27.32 -5.14
CA ALA A 248 -12.73 28.21 -4.03
C ALA A 248 -12.38 27.47 -2.72
N ALA A 249 -12.80 26.21 -2.57
CA ALA A 249 -12.51 25.41 -1.37
C ALA A 249 -11.14 24.71 -1.44
N ALA A 250 -10.49 24.64 -2.61
CA ALA A 250 -9.21 23.94 -2.77
C ALA A 250 -8.08 24.59 -1.95
N VAL A 251 -8.02 25.92 -1.98
CA VAL A 251 -7.06 26.71 -1.19
C VAL A 251 -7.29 26.54 0.31
N ALA A 252 -8.55 26.54 0.74
CA ALA A 252 -8.90 26.30 2.14
C ALA A 252 -8.51 24.88 2.58
N ALA A 253 -8.80 23.87 1.75
CA ALA A 253 -8.46 22.48 2.04
C ALA A 253 -6.95 22.28 2.23
N VAL A 254 -6.11 22.92 1.40
CA VAL A 254 -4.64 22.91 1.56
C VAL A 254 -4.24 23.49 2.92
N ARG A 255 -4.76 24.68 3.27
CA ARG A 255 -4.44 25.36 4.53
C ARG A 255 -4.88 24.56 5.75
N GLU A 256 -6.12 24.07 5.76
CA GLU A 256 -6.70 23.33 6.89
C GLU A 256 -5.99 22.00 7.13
N THR A 257 -5.67 21.27 6.06
CA THR A 257 -4.98 19.99 6.14
C THR A 257 -3.56 20.18 6.66
N ALA A 258 -2.83 21.17 6.14
CA ALA A 258 -1.48 21.47 6.61
C ALA A 258 -1.47 22.00 8.05
N ALA A 259 -2.43 22.85 8.43
CA ALA A 259 -2.58 23.36 9.79
C ALA A 259 -2.82 22.24 10.82
N THR A 260 -3.61 21.24 10.45
CA THR A 260 -3.89 20.07 11.31
C THR A 260 -2.61 19.25 11.53
N LYS A 261 -1.80 19.06 10.48
CA LYS A 261 -0.53 18.32 10.57
C LYS A 261 0.56 19.09 11.32
N THR A 262 0.63 20.40 11.13
CA THR A 262 1.63 21.27 11.80
C THR A 262 1.37 21.43 13.28
N SER A 263 0.11 21.64 13.68
CA SER A 263 -0.24 21.85 15.09
C SER A 263 -0.18 20.58 15.95
N GLY A 264 -0.11 19.40 15.33
CA GLY A 264 0.11 18.12 15.99
C GLY A 264 1.54 17.62 15.82
N GLN A 265 1.69 16.60 14.97
CA GLN A 265 2.90 15.78 14.83
C GLN A 265 4.17 16.61 14.62
N LEU A 266 4.16 17.60 13.72
CA LEU A 266 5.38 18.34 13.36
C LEU A 266 5.88 19.30 14.47
N ALA A 267 4.97 19.87 15.26
CA ALA A 267 5.34 20.72 16.39
C ALA A 267 6.08 19.91 17.48
N GLU A 268 5.69 18.65 17.67
CA GLU A 268 6.32 17.74 18.63
C GLU A 268 7.74 17.34 18.21
N HIS A 269 8.03 17.36 16.90
CA HIS A 269 9.35 17.08 16.33
C HIS A 269 10.29 18.29 16.22
N GLY A 270 9.95 19.41 16.88
CA GLY A 270 10.78 20.62 16.88
C GLY A 270 10.92 21.30 15.51
N GLY A 271 10.02 21.01 14.57
CA GLY A 271 10.01 21.61 13.22
C GLY A 271 11.10 21.09 12.27
N GLY A 272 11.76 19.98 12.58
CA GLY A 272 12.90 19.46 11.79
C GLY A 272 12.55 18.70 10.50
N ALA A 273 11.28 18.50 10.18
CA ALA A 273 10.84 17.77 8.99
C ALA A 273 10.33 18.70 7.89
N VAL A 274 10.47 18.29 6.62
CA VAL A 274 9.86 18.95 5.47
C VAL A 274 8.44 18.44 5.30
N LEU A 275 7.47 19.35 5.19
CA LEU A 275 6.08 18.97 4.90
C LEU A 275 5.85 18.88 3.39
N PHE A 276 5.42 17.72 2.92
CA PHE A 276 4.99 17.46 1.56
C PHE A 276 3.46 17.51 1.51
N VAL A 277 2.90 18.53 0.85
CA VAL A 277 1.46 18.66 0.63
C VAL A 277 1.12 18.23 -0.78
N ASP A 278 0.62 17.01 -0.91
CA ASP A 278 0.30 16.39 -2.17
C ASP A 278 -1.14 16.72 -2.62
N CYS A 279 -1.25 17.50 -3.69
CA CYS A 279 -2.51 17.88 -4.34
C CYS A 279 -2.81 17.01 -5.58
N SER A 280 -2.17 15.85 -5.73
CA SER A 280 -2.37 14.95 -6.89
C SER A 280 -3.81 14.45 -7.06
N ASN A 281 -4.61 14.51 -6.00
CA ASN A 281 -6.04 14.20 -6.04
C ASN A 281 -6.94 15.38 -6.47
N PHE A 282 -6.37 16.55 -6.78
CA PHE A 282 -7.13 17.72 -7.24
C PHE A 282 -7.32 17.69 -8.76
N ARG A 283 -8.52 18.07 -9.20
CA ARG A 283 -8.81 18.33 -10.61
C ARG A 283 -7.99 19.52 -11.12
N ARG A 284 -7.82 19.61 -12.43
CA ARG A 284 -7.02 20.68 -13.08
C ARG A 284 -7.39 22.08 -12.59
N VAL A 285 -8.69 22.40 -12.56
CA VAL A 285 -9.18 23.73 -12.15
C VAL A 285 -8.97 24.05 -10.67
N GLN A 286 -8.93 23.03 -9.80
CA GLN A 286 -8.66 23.22 -8.38
C GLN A 286 -7.17 23.49 -8.16
N TRP A 287 -6.32 22.75 -8.86
CA TRP A 287 -4.88 22.96 -8.82
C TRP A 287 -4.46 24.30 -9.42
N GLU A 288 -5.03 24.69 -10.56
CA GLU A 288 -4.78 26.01 -11.17
C GLU A 288 -4.98 27.12 -10.14
N ARG A 289 -6.04 27.02 -9.31
CA ARG A 289 -6.30 27.98 -8.24
C ARG A 289 -5.26 27.93 -7.11
N VAL A 290 -4.87 26.74 -6.65
CA VAL A 290 -3.82 26.59 -5.63
C VAL A 290 -2.47 27.13 -6.11
N ARG A 291 -2.13 26.88 -7.38
CA ARG A 291 -0.90 27.35 -8.01
C ARG A 291 -0.88 28.87 -8.18
N GLU A 292 -2.01 29.49 -8.53
CA GLU A 292 -2.14 30.94 -8.64
C GLU A 292 -2.05 31.65 -7.28
N GLU A 293 -2.69 31.10 -6.24
CA GLU A 293 -2.74 31.73 -4.93
C GLU A 293 -1.53 31.42 -4.04
N GLN A 294 -0.85 30.29 -4.28
CA GLN A 294 0.24 29.76 -3.46
C GLN A 294 -0.02 29.92 -1.94
N PRO A 295 -1.09 29.32 -1.41
CA PRO A 295 -1.44 29.52 0.00
C PRO A 295 -0.34 29.05 0.93
N SER A 296 0.03 29.91 1.90
CA SER A 296 0.89 29.48 3.00
C SER A 296 0.26 28.32 3.75
N VAL A 297 1.08 27.31 4.04
CA VAL A 297 0.71 26.07 4.74
C VAL A 297 1.06 26.10 6.22
N GLY A 298 1.66 27.20 6.71
CA GLY A 298 1.98 27.40 8.12
C GLY A 298 3.16 26.57 8.64
N HIS A 299 3.81 25.78 7.77
CA HIS A 299 5.04 25.03 8.06
C HIS A 299 6.19 25.52 7.19
N ARG A 300 7.41 25.53 7.73
CA ARG A 300 8.63 25.78 6.95
C ARG A 300 9.74 24.87 7.46
N PRO A 301 10.40 24.08 6.59
CA PRO A 301 10.24 24.00 5.13
C PRO A 301 9.03 23.17 4.68
N ALA A 302 8.37 23.56 3.58
CA ALA A 302 7.29 22.80 2.96
C ALA A 302 7.29 22.88 1.43
N VAL A 303 6.75 21.85 0.78
CA VAL A 303 6.49 21.82 -0.67
C VAL A 303 5.04 21.45 -0.93
N VAL A 304 4.36 22.20 -1.80
CA VAL A 304 3.01 21.92 -2.25
C VAL A 304 3.07 21.59 -3.72
N TYR A 305 2.65 20.38 -4.09
CA TYR A 305 2.84 19.88 -5.45
C TYR A 305 1.63 19.11 -5.95
N ARG A 306 1.58 18.88 -7.26
CA ARG A 306 0.66 17.97 -7.91
C ARG A 306 1.42 17.14 -8.93
N ALA A 307 1.35 15.83 -8.79
CA ALA A 307 1.83 14.90 -9.79
C ALA A 307 0.68 14.45 -10.71
N ARG A 308 1.04 14.09 -11.95
CA ARG A 308 0.14 13.45 -12.90
C ARG A 308 0.74 12.14 -13.41
N PRO A 309 -0.10 11.14 -13.74
CA PRO A 309 0.39 9.88 -14.28
C PRO A 309 1.19 9.98 -15.59
N SER A 310 1.14 11.12 -16.28
CA SER A 310 2.02 11.43 -17.41
C SER A 310 3.49 11.68 -17.02
N GLY A 311 3.83 11.63 -15.73
CA GLY A 311 5.17 11.92 -15.20
C GLY A 311 5.42 13.39 -14.88
N HIS A 312 4.50 14.30 -15.23
CA HIS A 312 4.67 15.72 -14.94
C HIS A 312 4.31 16.01 -13.48
N VAL A 313 5.23 16.69 -12.78
CA VAL A 313 5.02 17.20 -11.42
C VAL A 313 5.36 18.68 -11.39
N GLU A 314 4.42 19.49 -10.87
CA GLU A 314 4.61 20.93 -10.69
C GLU A 314 4.21 21.34 -9.26
N GLY A 315 4.79 22.43 -8.74
CA GLY A 315 4.47 22.92 -7.40
C GLY A 315 5.24 24.18 -7.00
N TYR A 316 5.14 24.54 -5.72
CA TYR A 316 5.89 25.65 -5.13
C TYR A 316 6.40 25.28 -3.73
N ALA A 317 7.44 25.99 -3.28
CA ALA A 317 8.05 25.80 -1.98
C ALA A 317 7.67 26.93 -1.02
N GLU A 318 7.51 26.60 0.26
CA GLU A 318 7.44 27.56 1.34
C GLU A 318 8.66 27.42 2.27
N GLY A 319 9.51 28.45 2.26
CA GLY A 319 10.78 28.45 2.98
C GLY A 319 11.93 27.86 2.16
N ARG A 320 13.11 27.74 2.78
CA ARG A 320 14.29 27.14 2.13
C ARG A 320 14.21 25.63 2.28
N LEU A 321 14.02 24.92 1.18
CA LEU A 321 14.03 23.46 1.18
C LEU A 321 15.45 22.95 1.46
N PRO A 322 15.61 21.96 2.37
CA PRO A 322 16.86 21.24 2.55
C PRO A 322 17.02 20.08 1.54
N LEU A 323 16.05 19.90 0.65
CA LEU A 323 16.02 18.92 -0.43
C LEU A 323 16.07 19.67 -1.76
N GLU A 324 16.99 19.31 -2.63
CA GLU A 324 17.01 19.68 -4.04
C GLU A 324 16.02 18.77 -4.79
N LEU A 325 14.98 19.36 -5.38
CA LEU A 325 13.88 18.61 -6.03
C LEU A 325 13.70 19.01 -7.51
N ASP A 326 14.54 19.90 -8.04
CA ASP A 326 14.41 20.46 -9.39
C ASP A 326 14.49 19.39 -10.51
N ASP A 327 15.18 18.28 -10.24
CA ASP A 327 15.27 17.14 -11.16
C ASP A 327 13.99 16.28 -11.19
N ALA A 328 13.15 16.37 -10.15
CA ALA A 328 11.92 15.58 -10.00
C ALA A 328 10.62 16.40 -10.18
N MET A 329 10.66 17.73 -10.04
CA MET A 329 9.50 18.58 -10.20
C MET A 329 9.82 19.99 -10.69
N GLU A 330 8.87 20.59 -11.40
CA GLU A 330 8.95 21.99 -11.82
C GLU A 330 8.43 22.93 -10.72
N PHE A 331 9.28 23.81 -10.22
CA PHE A 331 8.87 24.90 -9.33
C PHE A 331 8.24 26.07 -10.11
N ARG A 332 7.13 26.60 -9.60
CA ARG A 332 6.31 27.65 -10.24
C ARG A 332 6.03 28.83 -9.33
#